data_AF-A0A7J4LPL2-F1
#
_entry.id   AF-A0A7J4LPL2-F1
#
_cell.length_a   1.000
_cell.length_b   1.000
_cell.length_c   1.000
_cell.angle_alpha   90.00
_cell.angle_beta   90.00
_cell.angle_gamma   90.00
#
_symmetry.space_group_name_H-M   'P 1'
#
loop_
_entity.id
_entity.type
_entity.pdbx_description
1 polymer ?
#
loop_
_entity_poly.entity_id
_entity_poly.type
_entity_poly.pdbx_seq_one_letter_code
_entity_poly.pdbx_strand_id
1 'polypeptide(L)'
;MNVEELKHSLREIFVDQIIFNNQFDYHAELIKNVEDSLISWCNQVKERKIQPISKSVLKDKIVFIKKIGSSTRCIIIKIVNDEFKEIHLGDHTYYNKITKELGLKKSSNTY
;
A
#
# COMPACT_ATOMS: atom_id res chain seq x y z
N MET A 1 -11.69 5.27 -14.28
CA MET A 1 -12.31 5.28 -12.94
C MET A 1 -11.90 6.57 -12.26
N ASN A 2 -12.77 7.20 -11.47
CA ASN A 2 -12.40 8.36 -10.67
C ASN A 2 -11.83 7.93 -9.30
N VAL A 3 -11.22 8.87 -8.57
CA VAL A 3 -10.56 8.58 -7.28
C VAL A 3 -11.54 8.01 -6.24
N GLU A 4 -12.76 8.52 -6.19
CA GLU A 4 -13.76 8.07 -5.21
C GLU A 4 -14.28 6.66 -5.53
N GLU A 5 -14.48 6.33 -6.81
CA GLU A 5 -14.78 4.96 -7.27
C GLU A 5 -13.65 3.98 -6.92
N LEU A 6 -12.39 4.41 -7.06
CA LEU A 6 -11.24 3.58 -6.67
C LEU A 6 -11.22 3.36 -5.15
N LYS A 7 -11.39 4.41 -4.35
CA LYS A 7 -11.45 4.28 -2.88
C LYS A 7 -12.60 3.38 -2.46
N HIS A 8 -13.77 3.52 -3.07
CA HIS A 8 -14.92 2.66 -2.85
C HIS A 8 -14.58 1.20 -3.13
N SER A 9 -14.02 0.92 -4.31
CA SER A 9 -13.62 -0.44 -4.71
C SER A 9 -12.63 -1.05 -3.71
N LEU A 10 -11.63 -0.28 -3.25
CA LEU A 10 -10.66 -0.77 -2.27
C LEU A 10 -11.32 -1.07 -0.90
N ARG A 11 -12.28 -0.24 -0.48
CA ARG A 11 -13.08 -0.48 0.75
C ARG A 11 -13.90 -1.76 0.63
N GLU A 12 -14.54 -2.02 -0.50
CA GLU A 12 -15.30 -3.26 -0.73
C GLU A 12 -14.40 -4.50 -0.72
N ILE A 13 -13.19 -4.41 -1.28
CA ILE A 13 -12.23 -5.51 -1.25
C ILE A 13 -11.89 -5.86 0.20
N PHE A 14 -11.53 -4.87 1.02
CA PHE A 14 -11.03 -5.19 2.36
C PHE A 14 -12.09 -5.24 3.46
N VAL A 15 -13.33 -4.77 3.21
CA VAL A 15 -14.50 -4.78 4.12
C VAL A 15 -14.24 -4.09 5.48
N ASP A 16 -13.12 -3.38 5.60
CA ASP A 16 -12.58 -2.87 6.86
C ASP A 16 -12.46 -1.34 6.82
N GLN A 17 -12.19 -0.75 8.00
CA GLN A 17 -11.79 0.65 8.10
C GLN A 17 -10.42 0.84 7.44
N ILE A 18 -10.43 1.36 6.22
CA ILE A 18 -9.23 1.74 5.47
C ILE A 18 -8.94 3.22 5.69
N ILE A 19 -7.71 3.54 6.10
CA ILE A 19 -7.16 4.88 5.97
C ILE A 19 -6.30 4.96 4.71
N PHE A 20 -6.54 6.02 3.94
CA PHE A 20 -5.71 6.39 2.81
C PHE A 20 -4.73 7.48 3.22
N ASN A 21 -3.50 7.44 2.70
CA ASN A 21 -2.54 8.52 2.97
C ASN A 21 -3.00 9.85 2.33
N ASN A 22 -2.48 10.95 2.86
CA ASN A 22 -2.81 12.31 2.38
C ASN A 22 -2.47 12.57 0.90
N GLN A 23 -1.59 11.77 0.29
CA GLN A 23 -1.22 11.90 -1.13
C GLN A 23 -1.94 10.87 -2.02
N PHE A 24 -2.85 10.07 -1.46
CA PHE A 24 -3.52 9.00 -2.17
C PHE A 24 -4.20 9.51 -3.44
N ASP A 25 -5.01 10.55 -3.32
CA ASP A 25 -5.83 11.10 -4.41
C ASP A 25 -4.97 11.58 -5.57
N TYR A 26 -3.87 12.27 -5.25
CA TYR A 26 -2.90 12.71 -6.25
C TYR A 26 -2.29 11.51 -7.00
N HIS A 27 -1.87 10.47 -6.29
CA HIS A 27 -1.27 9.30 -6.93
C HIS A 27 -2.29 8.39 -7.62
N ALA A 28 -3.55 8.39 -7.17
CA ALA A 28 -4.66 7.71 -7.81
C ALA A 28 -4.94 8.31 -9.20
N GLU A 29 -4.90 9.63 -9.32
CA GLU A 29 -4.98 10.33 -10.60
C GLU A 29 -3.84 9.95 -11.56
N LEU A 30 -2.61 9.74 -11.04
CA LEU A 30 -1.45 9.36 -11.85
C LEU A 30 -1.47 7.91 -12.35
N ILE A 31 -2.28 7.04 -11.73
CA ILE A 31 -2.44 5.64 -12.15
C ILE A 31 -3.70 5.43 -13.00
N LYS A 32 -4.31 6.50 -13.51
CA LYS A 32 -5.39 6.41 -14.50
C LYS A 32 -4.96 5.52 -15.67
N ASN A 33 -5.84 4.62 -16.06
CA ASN A 33 -5.67 3.54 -17.04
C ASN A 33 -4.90 2.30 -16.56
N VAL A 34 -4.42 2.27 -15.31
CA VAL A 34 -3.82 1.06 -14.70
C VAL A 34 -4.39 0.74 -13.32
N GLU A 35 -5.53 1.34 -12.97
CA GLU A 35 -6.25 1.11 -11.71
C GLU A 35 -6.63 -0.36 -11.53
N ASP A 36 -6.98 -1.04 -12.62
CA ASP A 36 -7.33 -2.47 -12.60
C ASP A 36 -6.16 -3.34 -12.09
N SER A 37 -4.90 -2.93 -12.34
CA SER A 37 -3.72 -3.62 -11.83
C SER A 37 -3.58 -3.51 -10.31
N LEU A 38 -4.02 -2.38 -9.75
CA LEU A 38 -4.09 -2.16 -8.31
C LEU A 38 -5.24 -2.97 -7.71
N ILE A 39 -6.45 -2.89 -8.28
CA ILE A 39 -7.64 -3.63 -7.82
C ILE A 39 -7.38 -5.14 -7.86
N SER A 40 -6.88 -5.66 -8.97
CA SER A 40 -6.55 -7.08 -9.11
C SER A 40 -5.53 -7.53 -8.07
N TRP A 41 -4.51 -6.70 -7.79
CA TRP A 41 -3.54 -7.02 -6.76
C TRP A 41 -4.14 -7.00 -5.35
N CYS A 42 -4.97 -6.01 -5.03
CA CYS A 42 -5.66 -5.95 -3.74
C CYS A 42 -6.56 -7.17 -3.52
N ASN A 43 -7.25 -7.65 -4.56
CA ASN A 43 -7.98 -8.91 -4.50
C ASN A 43 -7.06 -10.11 -4.21
N GLN A 44 -5.91 -10.21 -4.89
CA GLN A 44 -4.94 -11.28 -4.63
C GLN A 44 -4.38 -11.21 -3.19
N VAL A 45 -4.21 -10.00 -2.64
CA VAL A 45 -3.83 -9.82 -1.23
C VAL A 45 -4.94 -10.33 -0.29
N LYS A 46 -6.21 -9.96 -0.54
CA LYS A 46 -7.37 -10.45 0.23
C LYS A 46 -7.47 -11.97 0.21
N GLU A 47 -7.30 -12.57 -0.97
CA GLU A 47 -7.33 -14.01 -1.21
C GLU A 47 -6.08 -14.76 -0.68
N ARG A 48 -5.15 -14.06 -0.02
CA ARG A 48 -3.90 -14.60 0.54
C ARG A 48 -3.00 -15.25 -0.53
N LYS A 49 -3.13 -14.84 -1.79
CA LYS A 49 -2.29 -15.28 -2.91
C LYS A 49 -0.95 -14.53 -2.97
N ILE A 50 -0.88 -13.34 -2.37
CA ILE A 50 0.34 -12.55 -2.24
C ILE A 50 0.95 -12.80 -0.87
N GLN A 51 2.24 -13.10 -0.82
CA GLN A 51 2.98 -13.21 0.43
C GLN A 51 3.36 -11.82 0.95
N PRO A 52 3.17 -11.53 2.25
CA PRO A 52 3.61 -10.27 2.83
C PRO A 52 5.13 -10.21 2.92
N ILE A 53 5.64 -8.99 3.09
CA ILE A 53 7.04 -8.77 3.44
C ILE A 53 7.24 -9.29 4.86
N SER A 54 8.05 -10.34 5.01
CA SER A 54 8.44 -10.88 6.30
C SER A 54 9.75 -10.24 6.77
N LYS A 55 9.68 -9.46 7.87
CA LYS A 55 10.85 -9.04 8.64
C LYS A 55 10.54 -9.06 10.12
N SER A 56 11.51 -9.50 10.93
CA SER A 56 11.40 -9.52 12.40
C SER A 56 11.05 -8.16 13.01
N VAL A 57 11.46 -7.06 12.36
CA VAL A 57 11.19 -5.68 12.80
C VAL A 57 9.72 -5.28 12.66
N LEU A 58 8.94 -5.96 11.83
CA LEU A 58 7.55 -5.61 11.58
C LEU A 58 6.60 -6.07 12.71
N LYS A 59 7.07 -6.86 13.69
CA LYS A 59 6.30 -7.33 14.86
C LYS A 59 4.86 -7.74 14.54
N ASP A 60 3.92 -6.84 14.77
CA ASP A 60 2.46 -6.96 14.66
C ASP A 60 1.89 -6.43 13.33
N LYS A 61 2.75 -6.02 12.39
CA LYS A 61 2.38 -5.45 11.10
C LYS A 61 2.64 -6.45 9.97
N ILE A 62 1.66 -6.57 9.10
CA ILE A 62 1.75 -7.28 7.83
C ILE A 62 1.82 -6.23 6.73
N VAL A 63 2.88 -6.24 5.94
CA VAL A 63 3.12 -5.22 4.91
C VAL A 63 3.17 -5.85 3.52
N PHE A 64 2.42 -5.29 2.58
CA PHE A 64 2.48 -5.64 1.16
C PHE A 64 2.90 -4.42 0.35
N ILE A 65 3.74 -4.62 -0.66
CA ILE A 65 4.22 -3.55 -1.53
C ILE A 65 4.18 -4.00 -2.98
N LYS A 66 3.61 -3.18 -3.86
CA LYS A 66 3.65 -3.40 -5.30
C LYS A 66 3.83 -2.09 -6.06
N LYS A 67 4.60 -2.14 -7.14
CA LYS A 67 4.67 -1.05 -8.12
C LYS A 67 3.41 -1.07 -9.00
N ILE A 68 2.73 0.06 -9.11
CA ILE A 68 1.53 0.24 -9.93
C ILE A 68 1.85 1.28 -11.01
N GLY A 69 1.87 0.85 -12.26
CA GLY A 69 2.32 1.70 -13.37
C GLY A 69 3.82 2.00 -13.32
N SER A 70 4.21 3.19 -13.79
CA SER A 70 5.61 3.57 -13.99
C SER A 70 6.28 4.19 -12.76
N SER A 71 5.57 5.08 -12.06
CA SER A 71 6.12 5.91 -10.97
C SER A 71 5.48 5.64 -9.60
N THR A 72 4.25 5.13 -9.58
CA THR A 72 3.48 4.93 -8.35
C THR A 72 3.73 3.55 -7.73
N ARG A 73 3.73 3.50 -6.40
CA ARG A 73 3.78 2.28 -5.59
C ARG A 73 2.61 2.30 -4.63
N CYS A 74 2.02 1.12 -4.44
CA CYS A 74 1.03 0.86 -3.42
C CYS A 74 1.67 0.11 -2.25
N ILE A 75 1.41 0.58 -1.04
CA ILE A 75 1.82 -0.04 0.22
C ILE A 75 0.55 -0.32 1.02
N ILE A 76 0.34 -1.57 1.39
CA ILE A 76 -0.74 -1.96 2.31
C ILE A 76 -0.10 -2.35 3.63
N ILE A 77 -0.53 -1.72 4.72
CA ILE A 77 -0.10 -2.05 6.09
C ILE A 77 -1.35 -2.56 6.81
N LYS A 78 -1.29 -3.80 7.30
CA LYS A 78 -2.33 -4.38 8.15
C LYS A 78 -1.78 -4.59 9.55
N ILE A 79 -2.48 -4.12 10.57
CA ILE A 79 -2.13 -4.39 11.98
C ILE A 79 -2.87 -5.67 12.39
N VAL A 80 -2.15 -6.69 12.86
CA VAL A 80 -2.69 -8.03 13.14
C VAL A 80 -3.73 -7.99 14.27
N ASN A 81 -3.60 -7.06 15.21
CA ASN A 81 -4.42 -6.99 16.41
C ASN A 81 -5.62 -6.03 16.33
N ASP A 82 -5.64 -5.12 15.35
CA ASP A 82 -6.57 -3.97 15.36
C ASP A 82 -7.56 -3.98 14.18
N GLU A 83 -7.58 -5.07 13.40
CA GLU A 83 -8.30 -5.25 12.11
C GLU A 83 -8.04 -4.15 11.05
N PHE A 84 -7.25 -3.15 11.41
CA PHE A 84 -7.08 -1.90 10.72
C PHE A 84 -6.09 -2.01 9.56
N LYS A 85 -6.41 -1.33 8.45
CA LYS A 85 -5.59 -1.30 7.25
C LYS A 85 -5.30 0.12 6.79
N GLU A 86 -4.04 0.38 6.48
CA GLU A 86 -3.61 1.59 5.78
C GLU A 86 -3.24 1.23 4.34
N ILE A 87 -3.75 2.01 3.39
CA ILE A 87 -3.36 1.92 1.99
C ILE A 87 -2.71 3.23 1.58
N HIS A 88 -1.46 3.14 1.15
CA HIS A 88 -0.69 4.28 0.71
C HIS A 88 -0.41 4.17 -0.78
N LEU A 89 -0.68 5.25 -1.52
CA LEU A 89 -0.10 5.46 -2.84
C LEU A 89 0.96 6.55 -2.75
N GLY A 90 2.10 6.28 -3.39
CA GLY A 90 3.25 7.17 -3.33
C GLY A 90 4.24 6.92 -4.45
N ASP A 91 5.11 7.90 -4.69
CA ASP A 91 6.25 7.76 -5.59
C ASP A 91 7.40 6.95 -4.93
N HIS A 92 8.56 6.96 -5.59
CA HIS A 92 9.75 6.29 -5.03
C HIS A 92 10.25 6.95 -3.73
N THR A 93 10.14 8.27 -3.61
CA THR A 93 10.57 9.04 -2.44
C THR A 93 9.72 8.70 -1.22
N TYR A 94 8.40 8.72 -1.40
CA TYR A 94 7.44 8.33 -0.37
C TYR A 94 7.64 6.88 0.06
N TYR A 95 7.82 5.97 -0.90
CA TYR A 95 8.16 4.58 -0.61
C TYR A 95 9.43 4.46 0.25
N ASN A 96 10.49 5.19 -0.07
CA ASN A 96 11.73 5.17 0.72
C ASN A 96 11.51 5.70 2.15
N LYS A 97 10.68 6.74 2.30
CA LYS A 97 10.29 7.27 3.61
C LYS A 97 9.56 6.21 4.44
N ILE A 98 8.45 5.66 3.93
CA ILE A 98 7.62 4.68 4.65
C ILE A 98 8.42 3.40 4.95
N THR A 99 9.23 2.91 4.00
CA THR A 99 10.05 1.71 4.26
C THR A 99 11.13 1.95 5.31
N LYS A 100 11.65 3.17 5.45
CA LYS A 100 12.58 3.53 6.53
C LYS A 100 11.85 3.60 7.88
N GLU A 101 10.67 4.21 7.92
CA GLU A 101 9.82 4.30 9.12
C GLU A 101 9.38 2.90 9.61
N LEU A 102 9.09 1.99 8.69
CA LEU A 102 8.79 0.59 8.98
C LEU A 102 10.03 -0.27 9.30
N GLY A 103 11.23 0.29 9.28
CA GLY A 103 12.49 -0.44 9.51
C GLY A 103 12.85 -1.44 8.39
N LEU A 104 12.16 -1.37 7.24
CA LEU A 104 12.38 -2.24 6.09
C LEU A 104 13.65 -1.87 5.31
N LYS A 105 14.09 -0.61 5.35
CA LYS A 105 15.38 -0.18 4.84
C LYS A 105 16.22 0.37 6.00
N LYS A 106 17.50 -0.01 6.07
CA LYS A 106 18.45 0.67 6.94
C LYS A 106 18.52 2.13 6.49
N SER A 107 18.55 3.05 7.45
CA SER A 107 19.07 4.40 7.21
C SER A 107 20.43 4.23 6.55
N SER A 108 20.58 4.63 5.29
CA SER A 108 21.89 4.79 4.69
C SER A 108 22.56 5.97 5.40
N ASN A 109 23.11 5.73 6.60
CA ASN A 109 24.17 6.58 7.12
C ASN A 109 25.41 6.22 6.31
N THR A 110 25.60 6.91 5.20
CA THR A 110 26.93 7.16 4.66
C THR A 110 27.68 7.97 5.71
N TYR A 111 28.58 7.30 6.45
CA TYR A 111 29.75 7.92 7.05
C TYR A 111 30.84 8.01 5.99
#